data_AF-A0A3R9ZIB7-F1
#
_entry.id   AF-A0A3R9ZIB7-F1
#
_cell.length_a   1.000
_cell.length_b   1.000
_cell.length_c   1.000
_cell.angle_alpha   90.00
_cell.angle_beta   90.00
_cell.angle_gamma   90.00
#
_symmetry.space_group_name_H-M   'P 1'
#
loop_
_entity.id
_entity.type
_entity.pdbx_description
1 polymer ?
#
loop_
_entity_poly.entity_id
_entity_poly.type
_entity_poly.pdbx_seq_one_letter_code
_entity_poly.pdbx_strand_id
1 'polypeptide(L)'
;MRALYLGLAAALSVVALVLKLFDVSNLAAVIALLAAGVFLVLGLKVVAQERQPGEIVLDEEKRATLRGMLDRGDEGAAIRQVQLWFRDASPEQARRTVLELR
;
A
#
# COMPACT_ATOMS: atom_id res chain seq x y z
N MET A 1 -12.50 -9.62 -1.59
CA MET A 1 -12.76 -8.68 -2.70
C MET A 1 -11.48 -8.36 -3.49
N ARG A 2 -10.37 -7.97 -2.84
CA ARG A 2 -9.06 -7.69 -3.47
C ARG A 2 -8.51 -8.77 -4.42
N ALA A 3 -8.53 -10.04 -4.02
CA ALA A 3 -8.03 -11.15 -4.86
C ALA A 3 -8.91 -11.39 -6.11
N LEU A 4 -10.19 -11.05 -6.05
CA LEU A 4 -11.12 -11.19 -7.17
C LEU A 4 -10.83 -10.15 -8.25
N TYR A 5 -10.62 -8.87 -7.90
CA TYR A 5 -10.34 -7.83 -8.90
C TYR A 5 -8.96 -8.00 -9.57
N LEU A 6 -7.92 -8.35 -8.79
CA LEU A 6 -6.59 -8.61 -9.34
C LEU A 6 -6.54 -9.92 -10.15
N GLY A 7 -7.27 -10.95 -9.69
CA GLY A 7 -7.42 -12.20 -10.43
C GLY A 7 -8.18 -12.01 -11.76
N LEU A 8 -9.22 -11.17 -11.77
CA LEU A 8 -9.97 -10.85 -12.99
C LEU A 8 -9.14 -10.02 -13.98
N ALA A 9 -8.32 -9.08 -13.49
CA ALA A 9 -7.39 -8.32 -14.32
C ALA A 9 -6.32 -9.23 -14.94
N ALA A 10 -5.73 -10.14 -14.16
CA ALA A 10 -4.79 -11.13 -14.66
C ALA A 10 -5.43 -12.08 -15.70
N ALA A 11 -6.65 -12.56 -15.44
CA ALA A 11 -7.40 -13.39 -16.38
C ALA A 11 -7.72 -12.64 -17.69
N LEU A 12 -8.14 -11.38 -17.61
CA LEU A 12 -8.41 -10.54 -18.79
C LEU A 12 -7.14 -10.24 -19.60
N SER A 13 -5.99 -10.03 -18.95
CA SER A 13 -4.70 -9.89 -19.64
C SER A 13 -4.28 -11.17 -20.35
N VAL A 14 -4.49 -12.35 -19.74
CA VAL A 14 -4.21 -13.65 -20.38
C VAL A 14 -5.15 -13.89 -21.55
N VAL A 15 -6.45 -13.59 -21.41
CA VAL A 15 -7.44 -13.70 -22.49
C VAL A 15 -7.10 -12.78 -23.67
N ALA A 16 -6.65 -11.54 -23.41
CA ALA A 16 -6.19 -10.63 -24.46
C ALA A 16 -4.94 -11.16 -25.19
N LEU A 17 -4.01 -11.80 -24.47
CA LEU A 17 -2.84 -12.45 -25.07
C LEU A 17 -3.24 -13.61 -25.97
N VAL A 18 -4.18 -14.45 -25.51
CA VAL A 18 -4.72 -15.59 -26.25
C VAL A 18 -5.44 -15.11 -27.51
N LEU A 19 -6.32 -14.11 -27.42
CA LEU A 19 -7.04 -13.53 -28.57
C LEU A 19 -6.09 -12.98 -29.65
N LYS A 20 -4.98 -12.36 -29.24
CA LYS A 20 -3.94 -11.90 -30.18
C LYS A 20 -3.16 -13.05 -30.81
N LEU A 21 -2.96 -14.15 -30.10
CA LEU A 21 -2.27 -15.35 -30.60
C LEU A 21 -3.09 -16.10 -31.67
N PHE A 22 -4.42 -15.96 -31.63
CA PHE A 22 -5.35 -16.56 -32.62
C PHE A 22 -5.66 -15.63 -33.82
N ASP A 23 -4.89 -14.55 -34.01
CA ASP A 23 -4.99 -13.62 -35.16
C ASP A 23 -6.38 -13.00 -35.37
N VAL A 24 -7.15 -12.85 -34.27
CA VAL A 24 -8.42 -12.13 -34.28
C VAL A 24 -8.13 -10.65 -34.49
N SER A 25 -8.80 -10.04 -35.49
CA SER A 25 -8.71 -8.63 -35.91
C SER A 25 -8.08 -7.68 -34.88
N ASN A 26 -6.96 -7.06 -35.24
CA ASN A 26 -6.13 -6.18 -34.38
C ASN A 26 -6.94 -5.14 -33.58
N LEU A 27 -8.06 -4.68 -34.12
CA LEU A 27 -8.96 -3.72 -33.46
C LEU A 27 -9.62 -4.29 -32.19
N ALA A 28 -10.05 -5.55 -32.22
CA ALA A 28 -10.64 -6.23 -31.06
C ALA A 28 -9.59 -6.46 -29.96
N ALA A 29 -8.36 -6.81 -30.34
CA ALA A 29 -7.25 -6.98 -29.40
C ALA A 29 -6.89 -5.67 -28.69
N VAL A 30 -6.88 -4.53 -29.40
CA VAL A 30 -6.61 -3.21 -28.81
C VAL A 30 -7.70 -2.79 -27.83
N ILE A 31 -8.98 -2.98 -28.18
CA ILE A 31 -10.10 -2.65 -27.29
C ILE A 31 -10.06 -3.50 -26.01
N ALA A 32 -9.78 -4.80 -26.14
CA ALA A 32 -9.63 -5.70 -24.99
C ALA A 32 -8.47 -5.28 -24.07
N LEU A 33 -7.34 -4.85 -24.65
CA LEU A 33 -6.18 -4.37 -23.89
C LEU A 33 -6.48 -3.07 -23.14
N LEU A 34 -7.18 -2.12 -23.78
CA LEU A 34 -7.61 -0.87 -23.15
C LEU A 34 -8.58 -1.13 -21.99
N ALA A 35 -9.54 -2.04 -22.17
CA ALA A 35 -10.44 -2.45 -21.10
C ALA A 35 -9.67 -3.07 -19.92
N ALA A 36 -8.72 -3.98 -20.18
CA ALA A 36 -7.88 -4.57 -19.15
C ALA A 36 -7.06 -3.52 -18.38
N GLY A 37 -6.52 -2.51 -19.07
CA GLY A 37 -5.80 -1.40 -18.46
C GLY A 37 -6.67 -0.58 -17.50
N VAL A 38 -7.91 -0.26 -17.89
CA VAL A 38 -8.87 0.47 -17.02
C VAL A 38 -9.19 -0.34 -15.76
N PHE A 39 -9.43 -1.64 -15.89
CA PHE A 39 -9.70 -2.51 -14.75
C PHE A 39 -8.48 -2.65 -13.81
N LEU A 40 -7.26 -2.67 -14.35
CA LEU A 40 -6.03 -2.70 -13.55
C LEU A 40 -5.88 -1.43 -12.71
N VAL A 41 -6.11 -0.26 -13.30
CA VAL A 41 -6.04 1.03 -12.60
C VAL A 41 -7.11 1.13 -11.50
N LEU A 42 -8.33 0.68 -11.77
CA LEU A 42 -9.40 0.62 -10.78
C LEU A 42 -9.04 -0.33 -9.63
N GLY A 43 -8.49 -1.50 -9.93
CA GLY A 43 -8.03 -2.47 -8.92
C GLY A 43 -6.93 -1.89 -8.03
N LEU A 44 -5.94 -1.19 -8.62
CA LEU A 44 -4.89 -0.50 -7.89
C LEU A 44 -5.44 0.60 -6.97
N LYS A 45 -6.44 1.37 -7.44
CA LYS A 45 -7.07 2.44 -6.65
C LYS A 45 -7.82 1.89 -5.44
N VAL A 46 -8.54 0.77 -5.60
CA VAL A 46 -9.22 0.08 -4.48
C VAL A 46 -8.19 -0.45 -3.48
N VAL A 47 -7.11 -1.08 -3.95
CA VAL A 47 -6.02 -1.56 -3.07
C VAL A 47 -5.36 -0.42 -2.30
N ALA A 48 -5.17 0.74 -2.93
CA ALA A 48 -4.61 1.91 -2.28
C ALA A 48 -5.57 2.49 -1.22
N GLN A 49 -6.88 2.46 -1.46
CA GLN A 49 -7.88 2.92 -0.49
C GLN A 49 -8.06 1.96 0.69
N GLU A 50 -7.94 0.65 0.46
CA GLU A 50 -8.01 -0.36 1.53
C GLU A 50 -6.74 -0.42 2.39
N ARG A 51 -5.62 0.12 1.92
CA ARG A 51 -4.47 0.46 2.77
C ARG A 51 -4.80 1.71 3.59
N GLN A 52 -5.77 1.58 4.50
CA GLN A 52 -5.88 2.54 5.59
C GLN A 52 -4.56 2.45 6.36
N PRO A 53 -3.85 3.57 6.57
CA PRO A 53 -2.66 3.56 7.41
C PRO A 53 -3.08 3.02 8.77
N GLY A 54 -2.53 1.86 9.14
CA GLY A 54 -2.82 1.24 10.41
C GLY A 54 -2.57 2.24 11.52
N GLU A 55 -3.54 2.40 12.41
CA GLU A 55 -3.40 3.28 13.56
C GLU A 55 -2.12 2.89 14.32
N ILE A 56 -1.26 3.86 14.59
CA ILE A 56 -0.01 3.63 15.32
C ILE A 56 -0.37 3.42 16.78
N VAL A 57 -0.70 2.18 17.14
CA VAL A 57 -1.02 1.81 18.52
C VAL A 57 0.27 1.43 19.24
N LEU A 58 0.76 2.36 20.06
CA LEU A 58 1.87 2.10 20.97
C LEU A 58 1.38 1.33 22.20
N ASP A 59 1.92 0.14 22.42
CA ASP A 59 1.82 -0.57 23.69
C ASP A 59 2.69 0.12 24.76
N GLU A 60 2.51 -0.27 26.02
CA GLU A 60 3.21 0.40 27.12
C GLU A 60 4.73 0.20 27.06
N GLU A 61 5.20 -0.92 26.49
CA GLU A 61 6.62 -1.20 26.29
C GLU A 61 7.24 -0.25 25.25
N LYS A 62 6.59 -0.07 24.10
CA LYS A 62 7.00 0.89 23.06
C LYS A 62 6.96 2.31 23.59
N ARG A 63 5.92 2.68 24.37
CA ARG A 63 5.86 4.01 25.01
C ARG A 63 7.01 4.23 25.97
N ALA A 64 7.31 3.28 26.85
CA ALA A 64 8.43 3.38 27.78
C ALA A 64 9.77 3.52 27.04
N THR A 65 9.94 2.76 25.96
CA THR A 65 11.13 2.85 25.10
C THR A 65 11.27 4.23 24.45
N LEU A 66 10.18 4.75 23.86
CA LEU A 66 10.19 6.07 23.22
C LEU A 66 10.39 7.20 24.22
N ARG A 67 9.75 7.17 25.39
CA ARG A 67 9.98 8.14 26.47
C ARG A 67 11.45 8.13 26.89
N GLY A 68 12.04 6.95 27.09
CA GLY A 68 13.47 6.83 27.42
C GLY A 68 14.40 7.37 26.33
N MET A 69 14.01 7.31 25.05
CA MET A 69 14.76 7.95 23.95
C MET A 69 14.60 9.48 23.96
N LEU A 70 13.39 9.97 24.25
CA LEU A 70 13.09 11.40 24.33
C LEU A 70 13.78 12.06 25.54
N ASP A 71 13.84 11.38 26.67
CA ASP A 71 14.55 11.85 27.89
C ASP A 71 16.05 12.05 27.63
N ARG A 72 16.63 11.28 26.70
CA ARG A 72 18.02 11.43 26.25
C ARG A 72 18.22 12.52 25.19
N GLY A 73 17.13 13.12 24.68
CA GLY A 73 17.16 14.08 23.58
C GLY A 73 17.24 13.44 22.18
N ASP A 74 17.08 12.12 22.07
CA ASP A 74 17.25 11.37 20.81
C ASP A 74 15.96 11.32 19.96
N GLU A 75 15.30 12.47 19.73
CA GLU A 75 14.00 12.53 19.01
C GLU A 75 14.09 11.90 17.60
N GLY A 76 15.17 12.18 16.88
CA GLY A 76 15.38 11.61 15.54
C GLY A 76 15.52 10.08 15.55
N ALA A 77 16.03 9.49 16.64
CA ALA A 77 16.10 8.05 16.78
C ALA A 77 14.73 7.45 17.17
N ALA A 78 13.96 8.14 18.01
CA ALA A 78 12.61 7.74 18.38
C ALA A 78 11.68 7.67 17.14
N ILE A 79 11.77 8.65 16.23
CA ILE A 79 10.99 8.66 14.98
C ILE A 79 11.35 7.47 14.09
N ARG A 80 12.66 7.18 13.92
CA ARG A 80 13.12 6.01 13.16
C ARG A 80 12.66 4.71 13.80
N GLN A 81 12.65 4.64 15.12
CA GLN A 81 12.17 3.46 15.85
C GLN A 81 10.69 3.19 15.57
N VAL A 82 9.84 4.24 15.56
CA VAL A 82 8.43 4.11 15.18
C VAL A 82 8.28 3.64 13.73
N GLN A 83 9.07 4.17 12.79
CA GLN A 83 9.05 3.71 11.38
C GLN A 83 9.48 2.25 11.23
N LEU A 84 10.40 1.77 12.07
CA LEU A 84 10.81 0.36 12.08
C LEU A 84 9.71 -0.56 12.61
N TRP A 85 8.99 -0.14 13.66
CA TRP A 85 7.89 -0.93 14.21
C TRP A 85 6.63 -0.90 13.34
N PHE A 86 6.37 0.23 12.69
CA PHE A 86 5.18 0.44 11.87
C PHE A 86 5.61 0.72 10.43
N ARG A 87 5.76 -0.36 9.67
CA ARG A 87 6.21 -0.33 8.26
C ARG A 87 5.35 0.56 7.36
N ASP A 88 4.06 0.70 7.67
CA ASP A 88 3.11 1.52 6.90
C ASP A 88 2.93 2.94 7.48
N ALA A 89 3.64 3.29 8.56
CA ALA A 89 3.59 4.63 9.13
C ALA A 89 4.33 5.63 8.24
N SER A 90 3.66 6.72 7.90
CA SER A 90 4.33 7.82 7.21
C SER A 90 5.33 8.53 8.15
N PRO A 91 6.37 9.20 7.62
CA PRO A 91 7.30 9.95 8.45
C PRO A 91 6.63 11.00 9.33
N GLU A 92 5.59 11.67 8.80
CA GLU A 92 4.80 12.65 9.53
C GLU A 92 3.97 12.02 10.66
N GLN A 93 3.39 10.85 10.42
CA GLN A 93 2.65 10.11 11.45
C GLN A 93 3.58 9.65 12.57
N ALA A 94 4.73 9.08 12.23
CA ALA A 94 5.73 8.67 13.20
C ALA A 94 6.22 9.84 14.06
N ARG A 95 6.49 10.99 13.42
CA ARG A 95 6.88 12.21 14.13
C ARG A 95 5.78 12.70 15.07
N ARG A 96 4.53 12.74 14.61
CA ARG A 96 3.39 13.14 15.43
C ARG A 96 3.22 12.24 16.65
N THR A 97 3.29 10.91 16.47
CA THR A 97 3.22 9.95 17.56
C THR A 97 4.32 10.17 18.60
N VAL A 98 5.54 10.48 18.17
CA VAL A 98 6.66 10.78 19.07
C VAL A 98 6.46 12.12 19.80
N LEU A 99 5.96 13.14 19.12
CA LEU A 99 5.67 14.45 19.74
C LEU A 99 4.53 14.40 20.76
N GLU A 100 3.53 13.54 20.56
CA GLU A 100 2.43 13.31 21.50
C GLU A 100 2.88 12.62 22.81
N LEU A 101 4.10 12.07 22.86
CA LEU A 101 4.69 11.43 24.04
C LEU A 101 5.55 12.35 24.91
N ARG A 102 5.82 13.58 24.43
CA ARG A 102 6.59 14.60 25.15
C ARG A 102 5.70 15.36 26.14
#